data_AF-A0A6J5F740-F1
#
_entry.id   AF-A0A6J5F740-F1
#
_cell.length_a   1.000
_cell.length_b   1.000
_cell.length_c   1.000
_cell.angle_alpha   90.00
_cell.angle_beta   90.00
_cell.angle_gamma   90.00
#
_symmetry.space_group_name_H-M   'P 1'
#
loop_
_entity.id
_entity.type
_entity.pdbx_description
1 polymer ?
#
loop_
_entity_poly.entity_id
_entity_poly.type
_entity_poly.pdbx_seq_one_letter_code
_entity_poly.pdbx_strand_id
1 'polypeptide(L)'
;MKGAAGHKRVPAEFLENFEIPDWPLNDQIRIAHLLDRVEGLIAQRKQHLQQLDDLLKSVFLEMFGDPILNPHGFPVRKLSEFYVNPKEGTKCGPFGSALKKDELVDAGVPVWNMDNIASDGRMALPFRMWITADKYGELAAYSVKDGDIIVSRAGTVGKMCVARMNEQPAIISTNLIRVRLGDELRPLHFVSLMLYCKGRVGRLKTGADGAFTHMNTGVLDSLEFPYPSIELQDQFAAVVEKVEAIKSCYQQNLTDLEALYGALSQQAFKGELDLSRVALPAVPIEGDSPVDAAVPAPITTPVIELPETDLLLPALRDRTQLAPLLRFWLEAYRTQLGGAAFSLEHFIAAAQTRLGELHPDNDFEWAASDYESIKAWVFEALAAGALTQGFDDDDNRIELKAVAEQGLA
;
A
#
# COMPACT_ATOMS: atom_id res chain seq x y z
N MET A 1 -27.92 -30.16 -7.59
CA MET A 1 -27.12 -29.36 -6.63
C MET A 1 -26.89 -30.12 -5.33
N LYS A 2 -25.76 -30.83 -5.19
CA LYS A 2 -25.12 -31.22 -3.91
C LYS A 2 -23.79 -31.93 -4.27
N GLY A 3 -22.66 -31.28 -4.01
CA GLY A 3 -21.34 -31.92 -4.06
C GLY A 3 -20.99 -32.54 -2.71
N ALA A 4 -20.09 -33.53 -2.70
CA ALA A 4 -19.69 -34.34 -1.54
C ALA A 4 -19.10 -33.56 -0.34
N ALA A 5 -18.95 -32.23 -0.44
CA ALA A 5 -18.39 -31.37 0.61
C ALA A 5 -19.29 -30.16 0.96
N GLY A 6 -20.58 -30.17 0.61
CA GLY A 6 -21.51 -29.07 0.93
C GLY A 6 -21.37 -27.81 0.07
N HIS A 7 -20.36 -27.73 -0.81
CA HIS A 7 -20.23 -26.66 -1.80
C HIS A 7 -21.21 -26.85 -2.98
N LYS A 8 -21.93 -25.78 -3.35
CA LYS A 8 -22.71 -25.73 -4.60
C LYS A 8 -21.75 -25.67 -5.78
N ARG A 9 -21.84 -26.63 -6.70
CA ARG A 9 -21.13 -26.63 -8.00
C ARG A 9 -22.11 -26.28 -9.11
N VAL A 10 -21.64 -25.54 -10.11
CA VAL A 10 -22.35 -25.31 -11.38
C VAL A 10 -22.03 -26.51 -12.30
N PRO A 11 -23.01 -27.33 -12.71
CA PRO A 11 -22.78 -28.46 -13.62
C PRO A 11 -22.33 -28.00 -15.02
N ALA A 12 -21.52 -28.79 -15.71
CA ALA A 12 -21.14 -28.52 -17.10
C ALA A 12 -22.38 -28.40 -18.01
N GLU A 13 -23.36 -29.29 -17.83
CA GLU A 13 -24.66 -29.26 -18.52
C GLU A 13 -25.42 -27.94 -18.31
N PHE A 14 -25.23 -27.26 -17.18
CA PHE A 14 -25.86 -25.95 -16.96
C PHE A 14 -25.21 -24.87 -17.83
N LEU A 15 -23.87 -24.90 -17.96
CA LEU A 15 -23.13 -23.94 -18.80
C LEU A 15 -23.40 -24.17 -20.28
N GLU A 16 -23.46 -25.43 -20.73
CA GLU A 16 -23.76 -25.79 -22.12
C GLU A 16 -25.15 -25.32 -22.57
N ASN A 17 -26.12 -25.30 -21.64
CA ASN A 17 -27.50 -24.87 -21.91
C ASN A 17 -27.77 -23.42 -21.48
N PHE A 18 -26.75 -22.66 -21.06
CA PHE A 18 -26.93 -21.29 -20.63
C PHE A 18 -27.06 -20.37 -21.85
N GLU A 19 -28.24 -19.77 -22.03
CA GLU A 19 -28.50 -18.84 -23.13
C GLU A 19 -27.78 -17.51 -22.87
N ILE A 20 -26.98 -17.08 -23.85
CA ILE A 20 -26.33 -15.77 -23.87
C ILE A 20 -26.89 -14.92 -25.03
N PRO A 21 -26.93 -13.59 -24.89
CA PRO A 21 -27.30 -12.70 -25.99
C PRO A 21 -26.41 -12.89 -27.21
N ASP A 22 -27.01 -13.08 -28.39
CA ASP A 22 -26.31 -13.23 -29.67
C ASP A 22 -26.20 -11.86 -30.38
N TRP A 23 -25.13 -11.12 -30.06
CA TRP A 23 -24.85 -9.81 -30.66
C TRP A 23 -24.03 -9.93 -31.95
N PRO A 24 -24.18 -9.01 -32.94
CA PRO A 24 -23.28 -8.93 -34.07
C PRO A 24 -21.81 -8.77 -33.62
N LEU A 25 -20.87 -9.41 -34.31
CA LEU A 25 -19.44 -9.41 -33.93
C LEU A 25 -18.87 -7.99 -33.73
N ASN A 26 -19.21 -7.04 -34.61
CA ASN A 26 -18.77 -5.65 -34.47
C ASN A 26 -19.30 -5.00 -33.19
N ASP A 27 -20.52 -5.33 -32.78
CA ASP A 27 -21.12 -4.82 -31.56
C ASP A 27 -20.51 -5.50 -30.33
N GLN A 28 -20.18 -6.80 -30.38
CA GLN A 28 -19.39 -7.46 -29.34
C GLN A 28 -18.03 -6.77 -29.13
N ILE A 29 -17.31 -6.46 -30.22
CA ILE A 29 -16.02 -5.75 -30.18
C ILE A 29 -16.20 -4.35 -29.57
N ARG A 30 -17.23 -3.60 -29.97
CA ARG A 30 -17.52 -2.27 -29.41
C ARG A 30 -17.84 -2.33 -27.92
N ILE A 31 -18.63 -3.31 -27.49
CA ILE A 31 -18.99 -3.51 -26.09
C ILE A 31 -17.74 -3.82 -25.26
N ALA A 32 -16.94 -4.79 -25.69
CA ALA A 32 -15.70 -5.16 -25.01
C ALA A 32 -14.76 -3.95 -24.87
N HIS A 33 -14.43 -3.31 -25.99
CA HIS A 33 -13.56 -2.12 -25.98
C HIS A 33 -14.08 -0.98 -25.09
N LEU A 34 -15.40 -0.75 -25.05
CA LEU A 34 -15.97 0.27 -24.17
C LEU A 34 -15.81 -0.10 -22.68
N LEU A 35 -16.11 -1.34 -22.32
CA LEU A 35 -16.00 -1.82 -20.93
C LEU A 35 -14.55 -1.86 -20.47
N ASP A 36 -13.64 -2.34 -21.32
CA ASP A 36 -12.19 -2.40 -21.06
C ASP A 36 -11.62 -1.01 -20.77
N ARG A 37 -12.06 0.02 -21.52
CA ARG A 37 -11.64 1.41 -21.26
C ARG A 37 -12.08 1.91 -19.88
N VAL A 38 -13.29 1.57 -19.44
CA VAL A 38 -13.77 1.96 -18.12
C VAL A 38 -13.04 1.19 -17.03
N GLU A 39 -12.79 -0.10 -17.24
CA GLU A 39 -12.00 -0.93 -16.33
C GLU A 39 -10.56 -0.42 -16.20
N GLY A 40 -9.92 -0.03 -17.30
CA GLY A 40 -8.62 0.62 -17.31
C GLY A 40 -8.60 1.91 -16.48
N LEU A 41 -9.63 2.76 -16.59
CA LEU A 41 -9.75 3.96 -15.75
C LEU A 41 -9.93 3.63 -14.26
N ILE A 42 -10.67 2.57 -13.93
CA ILE A 42 -10.83 2.07 -12.55
C ILE A 42 -9.48 1.61 -12.00
N ALA A 43 -8.73 0.83 -12.79
CA ALA A 43 -7.40 0.33 -12.42
C ALA A 43 -6.41 1.49 -12.18
N GLN A 44 -6.35 2.46 -13.11
CA GLN A 44 -5.54 3.67 -12.96
C GLN A 44 -5.92 4.46 -11.71
N ARG A 45 -7.22 4.59 -11.40
CA ARG A 45 -7.67 5.33 -10.21
C ARG A 45 -7.25 4.63 -8.91
N LYS A 46 -7.31 3.30 -8.86
CA LYS A 46 -6.79 2.50 -7.73
C LYS A 46 -5.28 2.66 -7.58
N GLN A 47 -4.54 2.66 -8.68
CA GLN A 47 -3.10 2.91 -8.67
C GLN A 47 -2.74 4.31 -8.15
N HIS A 48 -3.45 5.35 -8.59
CA HIS A 48 -3.23 6.70 -8.08
C HIS A 48 -3.46 6.82 -6.57
N LEU A 49 -4.47 6.13 -6.02
CA LEU A 49 -4.71 6.11 -4.57
C LEU A 49 -3.52 5.49 -3.82
N GLN A 50 -2.98 4.37 -4.33
CA GLN A 50 -1.79 3.72 -3.79
C GLN A 50 -0.56 4.63 -3.84
N GLN A 51 -0.31 5.30 -4.97
CA GLN A 51 0.80 6.25 -5.11
C GLN A 51 0.72 7.40 -4.11
N LEU A 52 -0.48 7.88 -3.78
CA LEU A 52 -0.68 8.90 -2.76
C LEU A 52 -0.44 8.36 -1.34
N ASP A 53 -0.64 7.07 -1.06
CA ASP A 53 -0.21 6.44 0.20
C ASP A 53 1.33 6.34 0.26
N ASP A 54 1.95 5.92 -0.84
CA ASP A 54 3.42 5.80 -0.94
C ASP A 54 4.13 7.16 -0.85
N LEU A 55 3.50 8.22 -1.38
CA LEU A 55 3.97 9.60 -1.23
C LEU A 55 4.02 10.01 0.24
N LEU A 56 2.96 9.75 1.02
CA LEU A 56 2.93 10.12 2.44
C LEU A 56 4.01 9.38 3.23
N LYS A 57 4.22 8.11 2.93
CA LYS A 57 5.31 7.33 3.53
C LYS A 57 6.67 7.90 3.18
N SER A 58 6.88 8.24 1.90
CA SER A 58 8.15 8.82 1.42
C SER A 58 8.45 10.17 2.07
N VAL A 59 7.45 11.08 2.09
CA VAL A 59 7.57 12.38 2.76
C VAL A 59 7.85 12.22 4.24
N PHE A 60 7.18 11.29 4.92
CA PHE A 60 7.44 11.03 6.34
C PHE A 60 8.90 10.60 6.57
N LEU A 61 9.40 9.65 5.77
CA LEU A 61 10.77 9.15 5.89
C LEU A 61 11.81 10.21 5.50
N GLU A 62 11.51 11.09 4.55
CA GLU A 62 12.37 12.22 4.19
C GLU A 62 12.43 13.26 5.32
N MET A 63 11.29 13.59 5.92
CA MET A 63 11.21 14.62 6.97
C MET A 63 11.78 14.15 8.32
N PHE A 64 11.55 12.90 8.68
CA PHE A 64 11.86 12.39 10.02
C PHE A 64 12.97 11.35 10.04
N GLY A 65 13.32 10.80 8.87
CA GLY A 65 14.31 9.75 8.75
C GLY A 65 13.83 8.41 9.33
N ASP A 66 14.78 7.48 9.40
CA ASP A 66 14.53 6.22 10.05
C ASP A 66 14.59 6.33 11.58
N PRO A 67 13.60 5.83 12.34
CA PRO A 67 13.60 6.00 13.79
C PRO A 67 14.65 5.17 14.56
N ILE A 68 15.23 4.13 13.96
CA ILE A 68 16.35 3.40 14.59
C ILE A 68 17.65 4.15 14.39
N LEU A 69 17.94 4.53 13.13
CA LEU A 69 19.18 5.21 12.80
C LEU A 69 19.19 6.65 13.32
N ASN A 70 18.00 7.26 13.42
CA ASN A 70 17.78 8.64 13.83
C ASN A 70 18.78 9.59 13.15
N PRO A 71 18.83 9.63 11.81
CA PRO A 71 19.90 10.32 11.07
C PRO A 71 19.94 11.83 11.35
N HIS A 72 18.81 12.42 11.72
CA HIS A 72 18.69 13.83 12.08
C HIS A 72 19.02 14.12 13.56
N GLY A 73 19.29 13.09 14.37
CA GLY A 73 19.69 13.24 15.76
C GLY A 73 18.62 13.85 16.66
N PHE A 74 17.33 13.59 16.38
CA PHE A 74 16.24 14.10 17.21
C PHE A 74 16.33 13.52 18.64
N PRO A 75 15.92 14.28 19.67
CA PRO A 75 15.91 13.78 21.04
C PRO A 75 14.99 12.56 21.15
N VAL A 76 15.46 11.51 21.82
CA VAL A 76 14.63 10.32 22.08
C VAL A 76 13.82 10.57 23.35
N ARG A 77 12.50 10.39 23.26
CA ARG A 77 11.55 10.64 24.35
C ARG A 77 10.60 9.45 24.52
N LYS A 78 10.03 9.28 25.72
CA LYS A 78 9.03 8.23 25.98
C LYS A 78 7.62 8.74 25.68
N LEU A 79 6.79 7.88 25.10
CA LEU A 79 5.39 8.20 24.82
C LEU A 79 4.62 8.64 26.08
N SER A 80 4.90 8.03 27.23
CA SER A 80 4.25 8.36 28.50
C SER A 80 4.48 9.80 28.98
N GLU A 81 5.53 10.46 28.49
CA GLU A 81 5.80 11.87 28.79
C GLU A 81 4.81 12.82 28.10
N PHE A 82 4.19 12.38 27.00
CA PHE A 82 3.27 13.19 26.19
C PHE A 82 1.80 12.96 26.52
N TYR A 83 1.49 12.14 27.53
CA TYR A 83 0.12 11.92 27.95
C TYR A 83 -0.49 13.19 28.56
N VAL A 84 -1.79 13.38 28.38
CA VAL A 84 -2.53 14.48 29.03
C VAL A 84 -2.34 14.47 30.55
N ASN A 85 -2.26 13.27 31.13
CA ASN A 85 -1.78 12.99 32.48
C ASN A 85 -1.53 11.48 32.65
N PRO A 86 -0.78 11.04 33.67
CA PRO A 86 -0.46 9.62 33.87
C PRO A 86 -1.68 8.69 34.06
N LYS A 87 -2.84 9.19 34.50
CA LYS A 87 -4.03 8.37 34.79
C LYS A 87 -4.96 8.21 33.59
N GLU A 88 -5.04 9.21 32.73
CA GLU A 88 -5.96 9.27 31.59
C GLU A 88 -5.27 9.10 30.24
N GLY A 89 -3.93 9.15 30.22
CA GLY A 89 -3.08 9.01 29.06
C GLY A 89 -3.32 7.73 28.29
N THR A 90 -3.43 6.59 28.99
CA THR A 90 -3.86 5.33 28.37
C THR A 90 -5.03 4.72 29.13
N LYS A 91 -6.00 4.20 28.38
CA LYS A 91 -7.15 3.50 28.93
C LYS A 91 -7.47 2.28 28.10
N CYS A 92 -7.34 1.09 28.68
CA CYS A 92 -7.92 -0.11 28.09
C CYS A 92 -9.44 -0.01 28.14
N GLY A 93 -10.12 -0.57 27.13
CA GLY A 93 -11.58 -0.61 27.12
C GLY A 93 -12.17 -1.36 28.32
N PRO A 94 -13.48 -1.20 28.55
CA PRO A 94 -14.18 -1.84 29.66
C PRO A 94 -13.99 -3.35 29.60
N PHE A 95 -13.54 -3.98 30.68
CA PHE A 95 -13.41 -5.43 30.77
C PHE A 95 -14.80 -6.08 30.74
N GLY A 96 -14.91 -7.29 30.16
CA GLY A 96 -16.14 -7.93 29.67
C GLY A 96 -17.33 -8.13 30.63
N SER A 97 -17.29 -7.61 31.85
CA SER A 97 -18.45 -7.45 32.73
C SER A 97 -19.14 -6.09 32.61
N ALA A 98 -18.45 -5.06 32.09
CA ALA A 98 -18.91 -3.67 32.10
C ALA A 98 -19.63 -3.24 30.80
N LEU A 99 -19.46 -3.99 29.71
CA LEU A 99 -20.22 -3.84 28.46
C LEU A 99 -20.63 -5.22 27.93
N LYS A 100 -21.88 -5.60 28.14
CA LYS A 100 -22.44 -6.89 27.70
C LYS A 100 -23.11 -6.76 26.33
N LYS A 101 -23.21 -7.87 25.60
CA LYS A 101 -23.90 -7.91 24.29
C LYS A 101 -25.36 -7.47 24.39
N ASP A 102 -26.03 -7.81 25.49
CA ASP A 102 -27.44 -7.46 25.73
C ASP A 102 -27.67 -5.97 26.03
N GLU A 103 -26.60 -5.22 26.30
CA GLU A 103 -26.65 -3.76 26.51
C GLU A 103 -26.44 -2.97 25.21
N LEU A 104 -26.15 -3.67 24.10
CA LEU A 104 -26.03 -3.04 22.78
C LEU A 104 -27.42 -2.76 22.21
N VAL A 105 -27.56 -1.59 21.62
CA VAL A 105 -28.79 -1.11 20.97
C VAL A 105 -28.53 -0.86 19.49
N ASP A 106 -29.60 -0.70 18.70
CA ASP A 106 -29.50 -0.48 17.26
C ASP A 106 -29.03 0.94 16.89
N ALA A 107 -29.23 1.92 17.78
CA ALA A 107 -28.81 3.31 17.61
C ALA A 107 -28.61 3.99 18.97
N GLY A 108 -27.68 4.95 19.06
CA GLY A 108 -27.38 5.67 20.30
C GLY A 108 -26.01 6.33 20.30
N VAL A 109 -25.23 6.10 21.37
CA VAL A 109 -23.83 6.50 21.44
C VAL A 109 -22.95 5.40 20.81
N PRO A 110 -22.12 5.70 19.81
CA PRO A 110 -21.31 4.72 19.11
C PRO A 110 -20.24 4.08 20.02
N VAL A 111 -20.02 2.80 19.80
CA VAL A 111 -18.96 2.02 20.45
C VAL A 111 -17.91 1.63 19.42
N TRP A 112 -16.68 2.09 19.61
CA TRP A 112 -15.55 1.71 18.78
C TRP A 112 -15.22 0.23 18.93
N ASN A 113 -14.98 -0.42 17.81
CA ASN A 113 -14.48 -1.78 17.72
C ASN A 113 -13.28 -1.86 16.76
N MET A 114 -12.68 -3.04 16.66
CA MET A 114 -11.48 -3.27 15.86
C MET A 114 -11.71 -3.02 14.36
N ASP A 115 -12.93 -3.19 13.87
CA ASP A 115 -13.30 -2.90 12.48
C ASP A 115 -13.42 -1.40 12.17
N ASN A 116 -13.42 -0.54 13.20
CA ASN A 116 -13.33 0.92 13.03
C ASN A 116 -11.89 1.41 12.84
N ILE A 117 -10.89 0.52 12.84
CA ILE A 117 -9.49 0.84 12.63
C ILE A 117 -9.00 0.16 11.36
N ALA A 118 -8.83 0.94 10.29
CA ALA A 118 -8.31 0.44 9.02
C ALA A 118 -6.80 0.15 9.10
N SER A 119 -6.32 -0.69 8.18
CA SER A 119 -4.91 -1.11 8.14
C SER A 119 -3.94 0.02 7.78
N ASP A 120 -4.43 1.01 7.05
CA ASP A 120 -3.76 2.23 6.61
C ASP A 120 -3.73 3.34 7.68
N GLY A 121 -4.21 3.05 8.90
CA GLY A 121 -4.23 3.99 10.01
C GLY A 121 -5.39 5.00 9.98
N ARG A 122 -6.39 4.80 9.10
CA ARG A 122 -7.60 5.61 9.05
C ARG A 122 -8.71 5.08 9.95
N MET A 123 -9.60 5.98 10.34
CA MET A 123 -10.85 5.64 11.02
C MET A 123 -11.85 5.09 9.99
N ALA A 124 -12.41 3.91 10.26
CA ALA A 124 -13.37 3.25 9.38
C ALA A 124 -14.81 3.39 9.90
N LEU A 125 -15.69 3.76 8.98
CA LEU A 125 -17.13 3.96 9.18
C LEU A 125 -17.93 2.98 8.29
N PRO A 126 -19.20 2.68 8.63
CA PRO A 126 -19.96 3.17 9.77
C PRO A 126 -19.66 2.40 11.07
N PHE A 127 -20.12 2.95 12.21
CA PHE A 127 -20.17 2.21 13.47
C PHE A 127 -21.24 1.13 13.43
N ARG A 128 -20.94 -0.03 14.05
CA ARG A 128 -21.83 -1.21 14.08
C ARG A 128 -22.34 -1.56 15.47
N MET A 129 -21.91 -0.82 16.50
CA MET A 129 -22.30 -1.06 17.88
C MET A 129 -22.65 0.26 18.52
N TRP A 130 -23.74 0.24 19.30
CA TRP A 130 -24.27 1.43 19.95
C TRP A 130 -24.73 1.09 21.37
N ILE A 131 -24.71 2.07 22.25
CA ILE A 131 -25.21 1.99 23.62
C ILE A 131 -26.14 3.16 23.93
N THR A 132 -26.92 3.06 25.01
CA THR A 132 -27.75 4.16 25.49
C THR A 132 -26.91 5.28 26.12
N ALA A 133 -27.49 6.48 26.21
CA ALA A 133 -26.85 7.62 26.88
C ALA A 133 -26.61 7.36 28.38
N ASP A 134 -27.51 6.63 29.04
CA ASP A 134 -27.35 6.23 30.45
C ASP A 134 -26.11 5.35 30.62
N LYS A 135 -25.95 4.36 29.73
CA LYS A 135 -24.79 3.46 29.75
C LYS A 135 -23.49 4.21 29.43
N TYR A 136 -23.55 5.19 28.54
CA TYR A 136 -22.43 6.09 28.28
C TYR A 136 -22.02 6.84 29.56
N GLY A 137 -22.99 7.33 30.35
CA GLY A 137 -22.73 7.96 31.64
C GLY A 137 -21.98 7.05 32.62
N GLU A 138 -22.37 5.78 32.72
CA GLU A 138 -21.66 4.77 33.54
C GLU A 138 -20.23 4.52 33.06
N LEU A 139 -20.02 4.56 31.73
CA LEU A 139 -18.76 4.24 31.06
C LEU A 139 -17.96 5.48 30.62
N ALA A 140 -18.26 6.66 31.17
CA ALA A 140 -17.67 7.93 30.74
C ALA A 140 -16.13 7.95 30.80
N ALA A 141 -15.52 7.14 31.67
CA ALA A 141 -14.07 6.96 31.75
C ALA A 141 -13.43 6.42 30.45
N TYR A 142 -14.21 5.70 29.63
CA TYR A 142 -13.80 5.10 28.36
C TYR A 142 -14.18 5.97 27.15
N SER A 143 -14.62 7.21 27.39
CA SER A 143 -14.98 8.15 26.33
C SER A 143 -13.83 8.44 25.38
N VAL A 144 -14.18 8.61 24.11
CA VAL A 144 -13.30 9.03 23.02
C VAL A 144 -13.57 10.50 22.70
N LYS A 145 -12.50 11.24 22.45
CA LYS A 145 -12.49 12.63 22.00
C LYS A 145 -11.72 12.75 20.69
N ASP A 146 -11.95 13.84 19.98
CA ASP A 146 -11.19 14.16 18.77
C ASP A 146 -9.70 14.30 19.09
N GLY A 147 -8.87 13.64 18.29
CA GLY A 147 -7.43 13.58 18.51
C GLY A 147 -6.96 12.44 19.42
N ASP A 148 -7.86 11.70 20.08
CA ASP A 148 -7.46 10.46 20.76
C ASP A 148 -6.95 9.45 19.73
N ILE A 149 -5.94 8.66 20.09
CA ILE A 149 -5.46 7.54 19.27
C ILE A 149 -6.12 6.27 19.79
N ILE A 150 -6.78 5.54 18.90
CA ILE A 150 -7.41 4.26 19.23
C ILE A 150 -6.52 3.14 18.70
N VAL A 151 -6.15 2.21 19.57
CA VAL A 151 -5.21 1.12 19.28
C VAL A 151 -5.88 -0.23 19.53
N SER A 152 -5.75 -1.16 18.59
CA SER A 152 -6.25 -2.54 18.76
C SER A 152 -5.36 -3.38 19.67
N ARG A 153 -5.97 -4.17 20.56
CA ARG A 153 -5.29 -5.16 21.42
C ARG A 153 -5.51 -6.61 21.00
N ALA A 154 -6.55 -6.88 20.23
CA ALA A 154 -6.90 -8.21 19.75
C ALA A 154 -7.15 -8.17 18.23
N GLY A 155 -7.32 -9.33 17.60
CA GLY A 155 -7.33 -9.44 16.13
C GLY A 155 -5.95 -9.13 15.57
N THR A 156 -5.86 -8.15 14.66
CA THR A 156 -4.56 -7.58 14.27
C THR A 156 -4.11 -6.58 15.31
N VAL A 157 -3.20 -7.00 16.18
CA VAL A 157 -2.73 -6.21 17.32
C VAL A 157 -1.92 -4.98 16.86
N GLY A 158 -2.21 -3.84 17.47
CA GLY A 158 -1.56 -2.54 17.28
C GLY A 158 -1.82 -1.84 15.95
N LYS A 159 -2.94 -2.18 15.26
CA LYS A 159 -3.56 -1.21 14.35
C LYS A 159 -3.96 0.02 15.15
N MET A 160 -3.78 1.20 14.59
CA MET A 160 -4.13 2.44 15.26
C MET A 160 -4.58 3.52 14.29
N CYS A 161 -5.47 4.39 14.74
CA CYS A 161 -5.92 5.56 14.00
C CYS A 161 -6.20 6.73 14.94
N VAL A 162 -6.25 7.94 14.39
CA VAL A 162 -6.69 9.13 15.12
C VAL A 162 -8.21 9.23 15.05
N ALA A 163 -8.87 9.36 16.20
CA ALA A 163 -10.31 9.54 16.29
C ALA A 163 -10.75 10.92 15.80
N ARG A 164 -11.78 10.93 14.93
CA ARG A 164 -12.45 12.11 14.39
C ARG A 164 -13.96 11.90 14.50
N MET A 165 -14.49 12.16 15.69
CA MET A 165 -15.90 12.06 16.07
C MET A 165 -16.70 13.34 15.82
N ASN A 166 -16.06 14.47 15.47
CA ASN A 166 -16.72 15.77 15.32
C ASN A 166 -17.51 16.14 16.57
N GLU A 167 -16.82 16.07 17.72
CA GLU A 167 -17.39 16.32 19.06
C GLU A 167 -18.52 15.37 19.50
N GLN A 168 -18.86 14.34 18.72
CA GLN A 168 -19.87 13.36 19.13
C GLN A 168 -19.34 12.42 20.22
N PRO A 169 -20.17 12.06 21.22
CA PRO A 169 -19.78 11.12 22.25
C PRO A 169 -19.52 9.75 21.64
N ALA A 170 -18.48 9.06 22.10
CA ALA A 170 -18.23 7.67 21.76
C ALA A 170 -17.47 7.00 22.91
N ILE A 171 -17.47 5.67 22.95
CA ILE A 171 -16.62 4.90 23.87
C ILE A 171 -15.84 3.82 23.12
N ILE A 172 -14.75 3.37 23.72
CA ILE A 172 -14.02 2.18 23.23
C ILE A 172 -14.60 0.88 23.78
N SER A 173 -14.57 -0.19 22.98
CA SER A 173 -14.86 -1.56 23.42
C SER A 173 -13.65 -2.24 24.07
N THR A 174 -13.89 -3.41 24.67
CA THR A 174 -12.92 -4.19 25.47
C THR A 174 -11.59 -4.47 24.77
N ASN A 175 -11.58 -4.63 23.45
CA ASN A 175 -10.40 -5.02 22.70
C ASN A 175 -9.54 -3.85 22.22
N LEU A 176 -9.80 -2.64 22.71
CA LEU A 176 -9.11 -1.42 22.31
C LEU A 176 -8.39 -0.75 23.48
N ILE A 177 -7.42 0.10 23.15
CA ILE A 177 -6.78 1.08 24.05
C ILE A 177 -7.02 2.45 23.46
N ARG A 178 -7.44 3.39 24.29
CA ARG A 178 -7.40 4.82 23.98
C ARG A 178 -6.10 5.39 24.52
N VAL A 179 -5.36 6.10 23.67
CA VAL A 179 -4.24 6.95 24.06
C VAL A 179 -4.67 8.41 23.90
N ARG A 180 -4.53 9.20 24.96
CA ARG A 180 -4.85 10.63 24.99
C ARG A 180 -3.60 11.44 25.28
N LEU A 181 -3.16 12.16 24.26
CA LEU A 181 -1.97 13.00 24.32
C LEU A 181 -2.32 14.40 24.83
N GLY A 182 -1.31 15.10 25.36
CA GLY A 182 -1.34 16.54 25.55
C GLY A 182 -0.96 17.28 24.26
N ASP A 183 -0.61 18.56 24.38
CA ASP A 183 -0.40 19.45 23.23
C ASP A 183 1.00 19.37 22.61
N GLU A 184 1.93 18.66 23.26
CA GLU A 184 3.34 18.57 22.84
C GLU A 184 3.60 17.51 21.77
N LEU A 185 2.66 16.59 21.50
CA LEU A 185 2.83 15.55 20.49
C LEU A 185 1.59 15.46 19.61
N ARG A 186 1.75 15.60 18.29
CA ARG A 186 0.62 15.44 17.36
C ARG A 186 0.24 13.96 17.24
N PRO A 187 -1.04 13.60 17.48
CA PRO A 187 -1.53 12.23 17.31
C PRO A 187 -1.21 11.64 15.94
N LEU A 188 -1.34 12.46 14.89
CA LEU A 188 -1.08 12.05 13.52
C LEU A 188 0.39 11.68 13.28
N HIS A 189 1.33 12.42 13.87
CA HIS A 189 2.75 12.10 13.76
C HIS A 189 3.04 10.74 14.40
N PHE A 190 2.55 10.50 15.63
CA PHE A 190 2.76 9.22 16.30
C PHE A 190 2.12 8.05 15.53
N VAL A 191 0.88 8.21 15.06
CA VAL A 191 0.21 7.18 14.24
C VAL A 191 0.98 6.90 12.96
N SER A 192 1.50 7.92 12.29
CA SER A 192 2.29 7.77 11.05
C SER A 192 3.64 7.12 11.30
N LEU A 193 4.34 7.52 12.37
CA LEU A 193 5.58 6.88 12.83
C LEU A 193 5.36 5.39 13.05
N MET A 194 4.31 5.06 13.81
CA MET A 194 3.97 3.67 14.05
C MET A 194 3.59 3.01 12.74
N LEU A 195 2.75 3.60 11.90
CA LEU A 195 2.31 3.02 10.63
C LEU A 195 3.46 2.64 9.69
N TYR A 196 4.39 3.57 9.48
CA TYR A 196 5.46 3.42 8.48
C TYR A 196 6.70 2.73 9.04
N CYS A 197 6.87 2.68 10.37
CA CYS A 197 8.07 2.16 11.02
C CYS A 197 7.78 1.08 12.08
N LYS A 198 6.64 0.38 12.03
CA LYS A 198 6.15 -0.59 13.05
C LYS A 198 7.21 -1.51 13.63
N GLY A 199 7.98 -2.20 12.77
CA GLY A 199 8.99 -3.17 13.20
C GLY A 199 10.31 -2.55 13.70
N ARG A 200 10.44 -1.22 13.61
CA ARG A 200 11.69 -0.50 13.86
C ARG A 200 11.63 0.35 15.13
N VAL A 201 10.44 0.79 15.54
CA VAL A 201 10.23 1.59 16.76
C VAL A 201 10.19 0.69 18.00
N GLY A 202 10.91 1.08 19.06
CA GLY A 202 10.81 0.46 20.40
C GLY A 202 11.20 -1.02 20.50
N ARG A 203 11.95 -1.58 19.53
CA ARG A 203 12.23 -3.03 19.42
C ARG A 203 10.95 -3.89 19.46
N LEU A 204 9.84 -3.32 19.02
CA LEU A 204 8.55 -3.98 19.03
C LEU A 204 8.59 -5.16 18.06
N LYS A 205 8.41 -6.38 18.60
CA LYS A 205 8.38 -7.59 17.77
C LYS A 205 7.10 -7.62 16.97
N THR A 206 7.24 -7.69 15.65
CA THR A 206 6.14 -7.95 14.72
C THR A 206 6.09 -9.44 14.37
N GLY A 207 4.87 -9.98 14.22
CA GLY A 207 4.64 -11.31 13.66
C GLY A 207 4.86 -11.35 12.14
N ALA A 208 4.69 -12.52 11.53
CA ALA A 208 4.86 -12.73 10.09
C ALA A 208 4.04 -11.76 9.22
N ASP A 209 2.86 -11.36 9.69
CA ASP A 209 1.95 -10.46 8.98
C ASP A 209 2.20 -8.96 9.28
N GLY A 210 3.33 -8.62 9.90
CA GLY A 210 3.67 -7.24 10.30
C GLY A 210 2.87 -6.67 11.47
N ALA A 211 1.97 -7.46 12.07
CA ALA A 211 1.20 -7.09 13.27
C ALA A 211 2.08 -7.15 14.53
N PHE A 212 1.82 -6.29 15.52
CA PHE A 212 2.53 -6.37 16.79
C PHE A 212 2.22 -7.68 17.52
N THR A 213 3.19 -8.32 18.14
CA THR A 213 2.93 -9.59 18.86
C THR A 213 2.14 -9.36 20.16
N HIS A 214 2.43 -8.26 20.86
CA HIS A 214 1.70 -7.83 22.05
C HIS A 214 1.66 -6.30 22.13
N MET A 215 0.46 -5.71 22.26
CA MET A 215 0.27 -4.28 22.48
C MET A 215 -0.64 -4.07 23.71
N ASN A 216 -0.09 -3.48 24.75
CA ASN A 216 -0.78 -3.15 25.99
C ASN A 216 -0.35 -1.76 26.49
N THR A 217 -0.97 -1.28 27.56
CA THR A 217 -0.64 0.05 28.11
C THR A 217 0.80 0.14 28.57
N GLY A 218 1.35 -0.88 29.23
CA GLY A 218 2.75 -0.87 29.67
C GLY A 218 3.76 -0.80 28.52
N VAL A 219 3.48 -1.50 27.41
CA VAL A 219 4.30 -1.41 26.19
C VAL A 219 4.27 0.02 25.65
N LEU A 220 3.08 0.61 25.53
CA LEU A 220 2.92 2.01 25.10
C LEU A 220 3.64 2.98 26.05
N ASP A 221 3.53 2.78 27.37
CA ASP A 221 4.15 3.66 28.37
C ASP A 221 5.69 3.66 28.30
N SER A 222 6.27 2.53 27.91
CA SER A 222 7.72 2.35 27.74
C SER A 222 8.26 2.68 26.36
N LEU A 223 7.38 3.01 25.39
CA LEU A 223 7.75 3.19 24.00
C LEU A 223 8.60 4.46 23.83
N GLU A 224 9.82 4.28 23.32
CA GLU A 224 10.77 5.35 23.03
C GLU A 224 10.86 5.57 21.51
N PHE A 225 10.90 6.83 21.10
CA PHE A 225 11.03 7.23 19.71
C PHE A 225 11.72 8.58 19.55
N PRO A 226 12.34 8.86 18.37
CA PRO A 226 12.86 10.18 18.05
C PRO A 226 11.72 11.20 17.98
N TYR A 227 11.87 12.29 18.72
CA TYR A 227 10.88 13.34 18.85
C TYR A 227 11.32 14.60 18.09
N PRO A 228 10.84 14.81 16.86
CA PRO A 228 11.06 16.04 16.11
C PRO A 228 10.26 17.21 16.71
N SER A 229 10.61 18.44 16.36
CA SER A 229 9.91 19.63 16.86
C SER A 229 8.44 19.65 16.44
N ILE A 230 7.61 20.33 17.22
CA ILE A 230 6.17 20.37 16.97
C ILE A 230 5.85 21.04 15.62
N GLU A 231 6.67 21.99 15.20
CA GLU A 231 6.53 22.69 13.92
C GLU A 231 6.73 21.74 12.73
N LEU A 232 7.68 20.80 12.81
CA LEU A 232 7.86 19.78 11.76
C LEU A 232 6.67 18.80 11.73
N GLN A 233 6.13 18.45 12.89
CA GLN A 233 4.94 17.61 12.98
C GLN A 233 3.73 18.31 12.34
N ASP A 234 3.57 19.61 12.56
CA ASP A 234 2.51 20.43 11.95
C ASP A 234 2.69 20.60 10.44
N GLN A 235 3.93 20.76 9.96
CA GLN A 235 4.23 20.76 8.52
C GLN A 235 3.82 19.44 7.86
N PHE A 236 4.17 18.31 8.47
CA PHE A 236 3.76 17.00 7.97
C PHE A 236 2.23 16.86 7.98
N ALA A 237 1.56 17.31 9.04
CA ALA A 237 0.10 17.29 9.11
C ALA A 237 -0.56 18.08 7.98
N ALA A 238 -0.01 19.24 7.61
CA ALA A 238 -0.49 20.03 6.47
C ALA A 238 -0.29 19.32 5.12
N VAL A 239 0.77 18.53 4.96
CA VAL A 239 0.96 17.69 3.76
C VAL A 239 -0.09 16.57 3.73
N VAL A 240 -0.30 15.88 4.85
CA VAL A 240 -1.31 14.83 4.97
C VAL A 240 -2.69 15.37 4.62
N GLU A 241 -3.09 16.52 5.15
CA GLU A 241 -4.38 17.13 4.87
C GLU A 241 -4.61 17.37 3.37
N LYS A 242 -3.61 17.91 2.66
CA LYS A 242 -3.69 18.12 1.21
C LYS A 242 -3.81 16.81 0.44
N VAL A 243 -3.03 15.79 0.81
CA VAL A 243 -3.07 14.49 0.15
C VAL A 243 -4.41 13.78 0.41
N GLU A 244 -4.94 13.84 1.62
CA GLU A 244 -6.24 13.26 1.95
C GLU A 244 -7.40 13.95 1.21
N ALA A 245 -7.31 15.26 0.97
CA ALA A 245 -8.27 15.97 0.12
C ALA A 245 -8.25 15.44 -1.34
N ILE A 246 -7.06 15.19 -1.90
CA ILE A 246 -6.92 14.61 -3.24
C ILE A 246 -7.45 13.17 -3.26
N LYS A 247 -7.09 12.35 -2.25
CA LYS A 247 -7.59 10.97 -2.10
C LYS A 247 -9.11 10.93 -2.06
N SER A 248 -9.74 11.82 -1.28
CA SER A 248 -11.19 11.88 -1.19
C SER A 248 -11.84 12.13 -2.56
N CYS A 249 -11.26 13.04 -3.36
CA CYS A 249 -11.70 13.27 -4.73
C CYS A 249 -11.54 12.01 -5.61
N TYR A 250 -10.38 11.35 -5.52
CA TYR A 250 -10.11 10.14 -6.30
C TYR A 250 -10.98 8.94 -5.89
N GLN A 251 -11.31 8.82 -4.61
CA GLN A 251 -12.21 7.79 -4.11
C GLN A 251 -13.63 7.99 -4.63
N GLN A 252 -14.13 9.24 -4.63
CA GLN A 252 -15.42 9.55 -5.24
C GLN A 252 -15.40 9.24 -6.74
N ASN A 253 -14.35 9.64 -7.44
CA ASN A 253 -14.18 9.36 -8.88
C ASN A 253 -14.16 7.86 -9.16
N LEU A 254 -13.53 7.06 -8.30
CA LEU A 254 -13.52 5.60 -8.39
C LEU A 254 -14.94 5.03 -8.24
N THR A 255 -15.70 5.48 -7.24
CA THR A 255 -17.09 5.06 -7.05
C THR A 255 -17.97 5.40 -8.27
N ASP A 256 -17.78 6.60 -8.84
CA ASP A 256 -18.52 7.02 -10.05
C ASP A 256 -18.16 6.14 -11.27
N LEU A 257 -16.88 5.78 -11.43
CA LEU A 257 -16.42 4.87 -12.50
C LEU A 257 -16.97 3.45 -12.32
N GLU A 258 -16.98 2.91 -11.10
CA GLU A 258 -17.54 1.59 -10.80
C GLU A 258 -19.07 1.55 -11.05
N ALA A 259 -19.77 2.64 -10.70
CA ALA A 259 -21.20 2.79 -11.02
C ALA A 259 -21.43 2.90 -12.54
N LEU A 260 -20.59 3.65 -13.26
CA LEU A 260 -20.64 3.76 -14.71
C LEU A 260 -20.41 2.40 -15.39
N TYR A 261 -19.40 1.65 -14.95
CA TYR A 261 -19.13 0.30 -15.45
C TYR A 261 -20.37 -0.60 -15.27
N GLY A 262 -20.96 -0.61 -14.06
CA GLY A 262 -22.16 -1.40 -13.77
C GLY A 262 -23.34 -1.04 -14.67
N ALA A 263 -23.58 0.26 -14.90
CA ALA A 263 -24.65 0.74 -15.76
C ALA A 263 -24.41 0.37 -17.25
N LEU A 264 -23.20 0.60 -17.76
CA LEU A 264 -22.85 0.29 -19.15
C LEU A 264 -22.90 -1.21 -19.42
N SER A 265 -22.36 -2.03 -18.51
CA SER A 265 -22.40 -3.49 -18.60
C SER A 265 -23.86 -3.97 -18.66
N GLN A 266 -24.73 -3.48 -17.77
CA GLN A 266 -26.13 -3.85 -17.77
C GLN A 266 -26.86 -3.44 -19.06
N GLN A 267 -26.61 -2.22 -19.57
CA GLN A 267 -27.22 -1.74 -20.81
C GLN A 267 -26.71 -2.50 -22.04
N ALA A 268 -25.41 -2.83 -22.08
CA ALA A 268 -24.81 -3.59 -23.15
C ALA A 268 -25.41 -5.00 -23.25
N PHE A 269 -25.50 -5.74 -22.14
CA PHE A 269 -26.05 -7.10 -22.14
C PHE A 269 -27.57 -7.16 -22.36
N LYS A 270 -28.30 -6.05 -22.16
CA LYS A 270 -29.72 -5.91 -22.52
C LYS A 270 -29.97 -5.43 -23.95
N GLY A 271 -28.93 -4.97 -24.67
CA GLY A 271 -29.07 -4.35 -25.99
C GLY A 271 -29.66 -2.95 -25.97
N GLU A 272 -29.67 -2.29 -24.81
CA GLU A 272 -30.19 -0.94 -24.64
C GLU A 272 -29.12 0.14 -24.95
N LEU A 273 -27.87 -0.28 -25.15
CA LEU A 273 -26.73 0.60 -25.38
C LEU A 273 -26.64 1.02 -26.86
N ASP A 274 -26.65 2.34 -27.11
CA ASP A 274 -26.42 2.88 -28.46
C ASP A 274 -24.92 2.82 -28.81
N LEU A 275 -24.56 1.81 -29.62
CA LEU A 275 -23.19 1.56 -30.06
C LEU A 275 -22.79 2.35 -31.32
N SER A 276 -23.70 3.11 -31.93
CA SER A 276 -23.43 3.86 -33.17
C SER A 276 -22.33 4.92 -33.00
N ARG A 277 -22.12 5.38 -31.76
CA ARG A 277 -21.11 6.38 -31.38
C ARG A 277 -19.80 5.76 -30.90
N VAL A 278 -19.75 4.44 -30.71
CA VAL A 278 -18.53 3.73 -30.32
C VAL A 278 -17.77 3.36 -31.58
N ALA A 279 -16.66 4.05 -31.83
CA ALA A 279 -15.78 3.72 -32.94
C ALA A 279 -15.25 2.29 -32.77
N LEU A 280 -15.19 1.55 -33.87
CA LEU A 280 -14.51 0.25 -33.87
C LEU A 280 -13.01 0.50 -33.65
N PRO A 281 -12.37 -0.17 -32.68
CA PRO A 281 -10.94 -0.06 -32.48
C PRO A 281 -10.20 -0.53 -33.75
N ALA A 282 -9.16 0.23 -34.14
CA ALA A 282 -8.38 -0.04 -35.35
C ALA A 282 -7.45 -1.26 -35.22
N VAL A 283 -7.23 -1.71 -33.98
CA VAL A 283 -6.45 -2.89 -33.61
C VAL A 283 -7.44 -3.92 -33.03
N PRO A 284 -7.38 -5.20 -33.43
CA PRO A 284 -8.18 -6.24 -32.79
C PRO A 284 -7.92 -6.22 -31.28
N ILE A 285 -8.95 -6.48 -30.48
CA ILE A 285 -8.75 -6.79 -29.06
C ILE A 285 -7.99 -8.12 -29.04
N GLU A 286 -6.66 -8.07 -28.97
CA GLU A 286 -5.89 -9.21 -28.46
C GLU A 286 -6.44 -9.43 -27.06
N GLY A 287 -6.96 -10.63 -26.80
CA GLY A 287 -7.62 -10.93 -25.55
C GLY A 287 -6.68 -10.61 -24.39
N ASP A 288 -6.92 -9.50 -23.72
CA ASP A 288 -6.48 -9.36 -22.34
C ASP A 288 -7.15 -10.53 -21.63
N SER A 289 -6.31 -11.44 -21.16
CA SER A 289 -6.75 -12.51 -20.30
C SER A 289 -7.50 -11.88 -19.13
N PRO A 290 -8.56 -12.55 -18.61
CA PRO A 290 -9.20 -12.08 -17.39
C PRO A 290 -8.09 -11.83 -16.37
N VAL A 291 -8.28 -10.80 -15.53
CA VAL A 291 -7.40 -10.46 -14.42
C VAL A 291 -7.31 -11.67 -13.49
N ASP A 292 -6.50 -12.65 -13.89
CA ASP A 292 -6.12 -13.78 -13.08
C ASP A 292 -5.32 -13.16 -11.95
N ALA A 293 -5.71 -13.49 -10.73
CA ALA A 293 -4.83 -13.32 -9.60
C ALA A 293 -3.46 -13.83 -10.04
N ALA A 294 -2.50 -12.92 -10.15
CA ALA A 294 -1.20 -13.19 -10.73
C ALA A 294 -0.53 -14.36 -9.98
N VAL A 295 -0.74 -15.57 -10.47
CA VAL A 295 0.30 -16.57 -10.51
C VAL A 295 1.08 -16.20 -11.76
N PRO A 296 2.33 -15.74 -11.63
CA PRO A 296 3.07 -15.22 -12.76
C PRO A 296 3.24 -16.33 -13.80
N ALA A 297 2.52 -16.24 -14.91
CA ALA A 297 2.89 -16.95 -16.11
C ALA A 297 4.14 -16.26 -16.68
N PRO A 298 5.15 -17.03 -17.12
CA PRO A 298 6.48 -16.52 -17.40
C PRO A 298 6.40 -15.51 -18.52
N ILE A 299 6.79 -14.29 -18.19
CA ILE A 299 7.16 -13.26 -19.14
C ILE A 299 8.18 -13.93 -20.07
N THR A 300 7.95 -13.95 -21.38
CA THR A 300 9.05 -14.11 -22.33
C THR A 300 9.82 -12.80 -22.33
N THR A 301 10.45 -12.51 -21.20
CA THR A 301 11.53 -11.54 -21.10
C THR A 301 12.63 -12.07 -22.02
N PRO A 302 13.31 -11.24 -22.80
CA PRO A 302 14.62 -11.64 -23.30
C PRO A 302 15.39 -12.18 -22.10
N VAL A 303 15.89 -13.41 -22.20
CA VAL A 303 16.68 -14.02 -21.12
C VAL A 303 17.96 -13.20 -21.06
N ILE A 304 17.99 -12.21 -20.15
CA ILE A 304 19.16 -11.37 -19.95
C ILE A 304 20.12 -12.17 -19.08
N GLU A 305 21.10 -12.79 -19.72
CA GLU A 305 22.14 -13.55 -19.04
C GLU A 305 23.30 -12.62 -18.68
N LEU A 306 23.48 -12.36 -17.39
CA LEU A 306 24.61 -11.56 -16.93
C LEU A 306 25.90 -12.40 -16.97
N PRO A 307 26.97 -11.93 -17.63
CA PRO A 307 28.18 -12.72 -17.83
C PRO A 307 28.89 -13.05 -16.50
N GLU A 308 29.52 -14.23 -16.47
CA GLU A 308 30.43 -14.63 -15.39
C GLU A 308 31.65 -13.70 -15.34
N THR A 309 32.11 -13.42 -14.13
CA THR A 309 33.25 -12.53 -13.90
C THR A 309 33.96 -12.90 -12.60
N ASP A 310 35.27 -12.73 -12.58
CA ASP A 310 36.11 -12.92 -11.40
C ASP A 310 35.80 -11.90 -10.28
N LEU A 311 34.99 -10.87 -10.59
CA LEU A 311 34.53 -9.85 -9.65
C LEU A 311 33.46 -10.34 -8.66
N LEU A 312 32.82 -11.48 -8.95
CA LEU A 312 31.68 -11.97 -8.17
C LEU A 312 32.08 -12.45 -6.76
N LEU A 313 33.12 -13.29 -6.67
CA LEU A 313 33.61 -13.84 -5.40
C LEU A 313 34.15 -12.75 -4.44
N PRO A 314 34.91 -11.74 -4.90
CA PRO A 314 35.28 -10.58 -4.09
C PRO A 314 34.06 -9.76 -3.62
N ALA A 315 33.09 -9.50 -4.50
CA ALA A 315 31.91 -8.70 -4.18
C ALA A 315 31.00 -9.36 -3.12
N LEU A 316 30.92 -10.70 -3.11
CA LEU A 316 30.18 -11.45 -2.09
C LEU A 316 30.86 -11.44 -0.72
N ARG A 317 32.18 -11.25 -0.67
CA ARG A 317 32.97 -11.23 0.57
C ARG A 317 33.19 -9.82 1.12
N ASP A 318 33.21 -8.82 0.24
CA ASP A 318 33.45 -7.43 0.55
C ASP A 318 32.52 -6.52 -0.27
N ARG A 319 31.59 -5.87 0.43
CA ARG A 319 30.61 -4.95 -0.18
C ARG A 319 31.27 -3.76 -0.89
N THR A 320 32.51 -3.38 -0.55
CA THR A 320 33.22 -2.31 -1.25
C THR A 320 33.61 -2.69 -2.68
N GLN A 321 33.65 -4.00 -2.98
CA GLN A 321 33.94 -4.56 -4.31
C GLN A 321 32.68 -4.77 -5.16
N LEU A 322 31.51 -4.36 -4.65
CA LEU A 322 30.24 -4.55 -5.32
C LEU A 322 29.99 -3.55 -6.46
N ALA A 323 30.45 -2.31 -6.31
CA ALA A 323 30.27 -1.27 -7.33
C ALA A 323 30.92 -1.63 -8.70
N PRO A 324 32.16 -2.18 -8.75
CA PRO A 324 32.73 -2.69 -10.00
C PRO A 324 31.92 -3.82 -10.65
N LEU A 325 31.39 -4.75 -9.85
CA LEU A 325 30.55 -5.84 -10.34
C LEU A 325 29.23 -5.32 -10.93
N LEU A 326 28.54 -4.44 -10.20
CA LEU A 326 27.30 -3.83 -10.67
C LEU A 326 27.50 -3.07 -11.97
N ARG A 327 28.60 -2.31 -12.09
CA ARG A 327 28.91 -1.59 -13.32
C ARG A 327 29.11 -2.53 -14.51
N PHE A 328 29.82 -3.64 -14.31
CA PHE A 328 30.02 -4.66 -15.34
C PHE A 328 28.70 -5.31 -15.78
N TRP A 329 27.85 -5.67 -14.82
CA TRP A 329 26.55 -6.25 -15.10
C TRP A 329 25.56 -5.26 -15.73
N LEU A 330 25.57 -3.99 -15.33
CA LEU A 330 24.74 -2.95 -15.94
C LEU A 330 25.12 -2.71 -17.41
N GLU A 331 26.41 -2.77 -17.73
CA GLU A 331 26.88 -2.66 -19.11
C GLU A 331 26.41 -3.85 -19.97
N ALA A 332 26.53 -5.07 -19.43
CA ALA A 332 26.04 -6.28 -20.10
C ALA A 332 24.51 -6.33 -20.21
N TYR A 333 23.80 -5.81 -19.20
CA TYR A 333 22.35 -5.66 -19.21
C TYR A 333 21.93 -4.66 -20.30
N ARG A 334 22.60 -3.50 -20.38
CA ARG A 334 22.34 -2.47 -21.40
C ARG A 334 22.47 -3.01 -22.82
N THR A 335 23.51 -3.80 -23.11
CA THR A 335 23.73 -4.34 -24.46
C THR A 335 22.70 -5.41 -24.85
N GLN A 336 22.10 -6.08 -23.86
CA GLN A 336 21.08 -7.11 -24.06
C GLN A 336 19.64 -6.56 -24.12
N LEU A 337 19.42 -5.27 -23.84
CA LEU A 337 18.09 -4.67 -23.89
C LEU A 337 17.49 -4.63 -25.30
N GLY A 338 18.30 -4.62 -26.37
CA GLY A 338 17.81 -4.79 -27.75
C GLY A 338 16.72 -3.80 -28.22
N GLY A 339 16.59 -2.64 -27.58
CA GLY A 339 15.54 -1.64 -27.84
C GLY A 339 14.44 -1.56 -26.76
N ALA A 340 14.42 -2.48 -25.80
CA ALA A 340 13.52 -2.44 -24.64
C ALA A 340 13.89 -1.29 -23.68
N ALA A 341 12.90 -0.85 -22.90
CA ALA A 341 13.11 0.13 -21.84
C ALA A 341 13.98 -0.45 -20.72
N PHE A 342 14.95 0.34 -20.25
CA PHE A 342 15.78 0.03 -19.10
C PHE A 342 14.90 0.01 -17.85
N SER A 343 14.87 -1.15 -17.18
CA SER A 343 14.12 -1.34 -15.94
C SER A 343 15.07 -1.79 -14.83
N LEU A 344 15.07 -1.03 -13.73
CA LEU A 344 15.84 -1.36 -12.54
C LEU A 344 15.38 -2.68 -11.93
N GLU A 345 14.06 -2.93 -11.93
CA GLU A 345 13.47 -4.15 -11.38
C GLU A 345 13.91 -5.39 -12.19
N HIS A 346 13.91 -5.29 -13.52
CA HIS A 346 14.39 -6.37 -14.39
C HIS A 346 15.90 -6.61 -14.24
N PHE A 347 16.69 -5.54 -14.07
CA PHE A 347 18.11 -5.68 -13.79
C PHE A 347 18.38 -6.40 -12.46
N ILE A 348 17.67 -6.01 -11.39
CA ILE A 348 17.80 -6.62 -10.07
C ILE A 348 17.40 -8.10 -10.11
N ALA A 349 16.30 -8.42 -10.80
CA ALA A 349 15.85 -9.80 -10.99
C ALA A 349 16.92 -10.64 -11.72
N ALA A 350 17.48 -10.14 -12.83
CA ALA A 350 18.54 -10.83 -13.56
C ALA A 350 19.80 -11.04 -12.71
N ALA A 351 20.19 -10.04 -11.91
CA ALA A 351 21.32 -10.14 -10.98
C ALA A 351 21.07 -11.16 -9.86
N GLN A 352 19.87 -11.21 -9.29
CA GLN A 352 19.48 -12.20 -8.29
C GLN A 352 19.44 -13.62 -8.84
N THR A 353 18.87 -13.81 -10.03
CA THR A 353 18.86 -15.10 -10.71
C THR A 353 20.30 -15.58 -10.96
N ARG A 354 21.18 -14.71 -11.45
CA ARG A 354 22.58 -15.06 -11.70
C ARG A 354 23.37 -15.38 -10.44
N LEU A 355 23.10 -14.66 -9.35
CA LEU A 355 23.67 -14.95 -8.03
C LEU A 355 23.24 -16.33 -7.51
N GLY A 356 21.96 -16.68 -7.68
CA GLY A 356 21.42 -17.98 -7.30
C GLY A 356 21.97 -19.14 -8.13
N GLU A 357 22.24 -18.93 -9.42
CA GLU A 357 22.86 -19.95 -10.29
C GLU A 357 24.31 -20.24 -9.92
N LEU A 358 25.12 -19.20 -9.67
CA LEU A 358 26.56 -19.35 -9.45
C LEU A 358 26.89 -19.66 -7.98
N HIS A 359 26.07 -19.18 -7.04
CA HIS A 359 26.28 -19.37 -5.61
C HIS A 359 24.94 -19.59 -4.87
N PRO A 360 24.32 -20.79 -4.94
CA PRO A 360 22.99 -21.07 -4.38
C PRO A 360 22.85 -20.83 -2.86
N ASP A 361 23.96 -20.91 -2.12
CA ASP A 361 24.01 -20.77 -0.66
C ASP A 361 24.42 -19.35 -0.20
N ASN A 362 24.22 -18.33 -1.03
CA ASN A 362 24.57 -16.95 -0.66
C ASN A 362 23.43 -16.25 0.11
N ASP A 363 23.77 -15.50 1.17
CA ASP A 363 22.83 -14.66 1.95
C ASP A 363 22.83 -13.20 1.43
N PHE A 364 23.00 -12.99 0.12
CA PHE A 364 23.17 -11.65 -0.44
C PHE A 364 21.86 -10.85 -0.45
N GLU A 365 21.84 -9.75 0.30
CA GLU A 365 20.73 -8.78 0.31
C GLU A 365 21.17 -7.40 -0.21
N TRP A 366 20.35 -6.85 -1.12
CA TRP A 366 20.49 -5.49 -1.65
C TRP A 366 20.30 -4.44 -0.54
N ALA A 367 21.28 -3.55 -0.38
CA ALA A 367 21.22 -2.43 0.53
C ALA A 367 21.05 -1.10 -0.22
N ALA A 368 20.65 -0.04 0.50
CA ALA A 368 20.46 1.30 -0.06
C ALA A 368 21.73 1.84 -0.79
N SER A 369 22.93 1.47 -0.34
CA SER A 369 24.20 1.82 -0.99
C SER A 369 24.34 1.28 -2.41
N ASP A 370 23.71 0.14 -2.68
CA ASP A 370 23.81 -0.56 -3.94
C ASP A 370 22.91 0.12 -4.99
N TYR A 371 21.74 0.61 -4.55
CA TYR A 371 20.86 1.47 -5.35
C TYR A 371 21.51 2.80 -5.72
N GLU A 372 22.26 3.43 -4.81
CA GLU A 372 23.01 4.66 -5.13
C GLU A 372 24.11 4.40 -6.15
N SER A 373 24.74 3.22 -6.14
CA SER A 373 25.74 2.83 -7.14
C SER A 373 25.11 2.62 -8.54
N ILE A 374 23.94 1.99 -8.60
CA ILE A 374 23.18 1.82 -9.86
C ILE A 374 22.71 3.18 -10.39
N LYS A 375 22.17 4.02 -9.51
CA LYS A 375 21.72 5.38 -9.83
C LYS A 375 22.85 6.24 -10.38
N ALA A 376 24.02 6.22 -9.74
CA ALA A 376 25.21 6.92 -10.22
C ALA A 376 25.59 6.48 -11.64
N TRP A 377 25.59 5.17 -11.90
CA TRP A 377 25.85 4.63 -13.24
C TRP A 377 24.80 5.07 -14.26
N VAL A 378 23.50 5.08 -13.92
CA VAL A 378 22.43 5.53 -14.82
C VAL A 378 22.62 7.00 -15.23
N PHE A 379 22.97 7.87 -14.28
CA PHE A 379 23.26 9.28 -14.58
C PHE A 379 24.52 9.44 -15.45
N GLU A 380 25.57 8.66 -15.20
CA GLU A 380 26.75 8.63 -16.06
C GLU A 380 26.42 8.13 -17.48
N ALA A 381 25.60 7.09 -17.60
CA ALA A 381 25.19 6.52 -18.88
C ALA A 381 24.30 7.48 -19.69
N LEU A 382 23.45 8.26 -19.02
CA LEU A 382 22.70 9.36 -19.63
C LEU A 382 23.62 10.49 -20.12
N ALA A 383 24.60 10.90 -19.29
CA ALA A 383 25.56 11.93 -19.64
C ALA A 383 26.48 11.51 -20.80
N ALA A 384 26.82 10.22 -20.88
CA ALA A 384 27.64 9.64 -21.94
C ALA A 384 26.84 9.32 -23.22
N GLY A 385 25.51 9.49 -23.23
CA GLY A 385 24.63 9.16 -24.36
C GLY A 385 24.45 7.65 -24.60
N ALA A 386 24.82 6.82 -23.64
CA ALA A 386 24.64 5.36 -23.68
C ALA A 386 23.19 4.95 -23.34
N LEU A 387 22.50 5.78 -22.56
CA LEU A 387 21.06 5.77 -22.34
C LEU A 387 20.46 7.08 -22.85
N THR A 388 19.23 7.02 -23.36
CA THR A 388 18.46 8.20 -23.75
C THR A 388 17.14 8.23 -23.02
N GLN A 389 16.69 9.44 -22.70
CA GLN A 389 15.39 9.68 -22.09
C GLN A 389 14.34 9.83 -23.20
N GLY A 390 13.35 8.95 -23.20
CA GLY A 390 12.14 9.03 -24.01
C GLY A 390 10.92 9.30 -23.16
N PHE A 391 9.83 9.69 -23.81
CA PHE A 391 8.51 9.75 -23.20
C PHE A 391 7.66 8.65 -23.83
N ASP A 392 7.05 7.82 -22.99
CA ASP A 392 6.08 6.83 -23.40
C ASP A 392 4.69 7.45 -23.28
N ASP A 393 4.09 7.74 -24.43
CA ASP A 393 2.77 8.37 -24.54
C ASP A 393 1.64 7.42 -24.10
N ASP A 394 1.85 6.09 -24.18
CA ASP A 394 0.84 5.09 -23.86
C ASP A 394 0.73 4.89 -22.34
N ASP A 395 1.86 4.88 -21.64
CA ASP A 395 1.93 4.75 -20.17
C ASP A 395 2.15 6.09 -19.43
N ASN A 396 2.19 7.22 -20.15
CA ASN A 396 2.39 8.58 -19.63
C ASN A 396 3.57 8.69 -18.65
N ARG A 397 4.71 8.08 -19.00
CA ARG A 397 5.90 7.98 -18.14
C ARG A 397 7.18 8.29 -18.90
N ILE A 398 8.20 8.68 -18.15
CA ILE A 398 9.56 8.82 -18.69
C ILE A 398 10.19 7.43 -18.77
N GLU A 399 10.68 7.06 -19.95
CA GLU A 399 11.40 5.80 -20.17
C GLU A 399 12.86 6.06 -20.50
N LEU A 400 13.73 5.17 -20.03
CA LEU A 400 15.14 5.17 -20.41
C LEU A 400 15.36 4.07 -21.44
N LYS A 401 15.93 4.40 -22.61
CA LYS A 401 16.20 3.41 -23.68
C LYS A 401 17.69 3.33 -23.96
N ALA A 402 18.19 2.11 -24.11
CA ALA A 402 19.56 1.87 -24.54
C ALA A 402 19.75 2.34 -25.99
N VAL A 403 20.81 3.10 -26.24
CA VAL A 403 21.17 3.50 -27.60
C VAL A 403 21.87 2.32 -28.27
N ALA A 404 21.29 1.82 -29.37
CA ALA A 404 21.91 0.75 -30.15
C ALA A 404 23.26 1.22 -30.69
N GLU A 405 24.32 0.42 -30.50
CA GLU A 405 25.61 0.66 -31.15
C GLU A 405 25.41 0.55 -32.67
N GLN A 406 25.29 1.70 -33.34
CA GLN A 406 25.47 1.75 -34.79
C GLN A 406 26.91 1.32 -35.07
N GLY A 407 27.06 0.17 -35.73
CA GLY A 407 28.35 -0.31 -36.18
C GLY A 407 29.09 0.80 -36.93
N LEU A 408 30.26 1.17 -36.42
CA LEU A 408 31.29 1.81 -37.22
C LEU A 408 31.64 0.86 -38.35
N ALA A 409 31.36 1.30 -39.58
CA ALA A 409 31.91 0.72 -40.81
C ALA A 409 33.43 0.92 -40.89
#